data_AF-A0A2A4Z335-F1
#
_entry.id   AF-A0A2A4Z335-F1
#
_cell.length_a   1.000
_cell.length_b   1.000
_cell.length_c   1.000
_cell.angle_alpha   90.00
_cell.angle_beta   90.00
_cell.angle_gamma   90.00
#
_symmetry.space_group_name_H-M   'P 1'
#
loop_
_entity.id
_entity.type
_entity.pdbx_description
1 polymer ?
#
loop_
_entity_poly.entity_id
_entity_poly.type
_entity_poly.pdbx_seq_one_letter_code
_entity_poly.pdbx_strand_id
1 'polypeptide(L)'
;MKFEQIKLGALNIVPLAIGAAAYGFAFGVLAAQLGFPWWGVALMSSFVHAGSSQIVAIERFAADGFLAGAVLAGLALNLRYLGIIASLAPVFKHISLAKRLLAIHLTGDENWALTMAKRAKDPDIGYEFLLGSGLVMIVTWVSSTTLGALVGQSIPDLADYGLGFAFTAAFIAMARAMWRSKIDILP
;
A
#
# COMPACT_ATOMS: atom_id res chain seq x y z
N MET A 1 -12.33 8.53 24.42
CA MET A 1 -12.65 9.03 23.07
C MET A 1 -11.51 8.82 22.06
N LYS A 2 -10.30 9.35 22.28
CA LYS A 2 -9.17 9.20 21.34
C LYS A 2 -8.74 7.75 21.08
N PHE A 3 -8.61 6.95 22.14
CA PHE A 3 -8.23 5.53 22.02
C PHE A 3 -9.30 4.68 21.30
N GLU A 4 -10.58 4.98 21.55
CA GLU A 4 -11.69 4.30 20.87
C GLU A 4 -11.68 4.53 19.36
N GLN A 5 -11.36 5.75 18.91
CA GLN A 5 -11.25 6.05 17.47
C GLN A 5 -10.07 5.34 16.81
N ILE A 6 -8.92 5.24 17.50
CA ILE A 6 -7.77 4.45 17.03
C ILE A 6 -8.18 2.98 16.87
N LYS A 7 -8.79 2.40 17.90
CA LYS A 7 -9.26 1.01 17.88
C LYS A 7 -10.29 0.78 16.78
N LEU A 8 -11.22 1.71 16.60
CA LEU A 8 -12.24 1.65 15.56
C LEU A 8 -11.62 1.67 14.15
N GLY A 9 -10.63 2.53 13.92
CA GLY A 9 -9.86 2.56 12.67
C GLY A 9 -9.12 1.25 12.41
N ALA A 10 -8.43 0.75 13.44
CA ALA A 10 -7.68 -0.50 13.37
C ALA A 10 -8.58 -1.71 13.05
N LEU A 11 -9.78 -1.78 13.63
CA LEU A 11 -10.71 -2.89 13.37
C LEU A 11 -11.38 -2.77 12.00
N ASN A 12 -11.79 -1.57 11.59
CA ASN A 12 -12.52 -1.38 10.33
C ASN A 12 -11.65 -1.58 9.09
N ILE A 13 -10.33 -1.41 9.20
CA ILE A 13 -9.42 -1.60 8.06
C ILE A 13 -9.07 -3.07 7.82
N VAL A 14 -9.30 -3.98 8.78
CA VAL A 14 -8.89 -5.39 8.71
C VAL A 14 -9.30 -6.07 7.38
N PRO A 15 -10.53 -5.92 6.87
CA PRO A 15 -10.90 -6.55 5.60
C PRO A 15 -10.05 -6.07 4.40
N LEU A 16 -9.73 -4.76 4.35
CA LEU A 16 -8.84 -4.23 3.32
C LEU A 16 -7.40 -4.68 3.56
N ALA A 17 -6.97 -4.74 4.83
CA ALA A 17 -5.64 -5.20 5.20
C ALA A 17 -5.40 -6.67 4.81
N ILE A 18 -6.40 -7.54 4.90
CA ILE A 18 -6.31 -8.94 4.41
C ILE A 18 -6.06 -8.98 2.90
N GLY A 19 -6.80 -8.16 2.14
CA GLY A 19 -6.53 -8.00 0.70
C GLY A 19 -5.12 -7.47 0.44
N ALA A 20 -4.68 -6.51 1.25
CA ALA A 20 -3.34 -5.96 1.17
C ALA A 20 -2.23 -6.95 1.48
N ALA A 21 -2.46 -7.84 2.45
CA ALA A 21 -1.54 -8.92 2.79
C ALA A 21 -1.34 -9.89 1.63
N ALA A 22 -2.42 -10.23 0.89
CA ALA A 22 -2.35 -11.15 -0.23
C ALA A 22 -1.46 -10.59 -1.37
N TYR A 23 -1.68 -9.34 -1.79
CA TYR A 23 -0.86 -8.75 -2.84
C TYR A 23 0.54 -8.33 -2.34
N GLY A 24 0.68 -7.95 -1.07
CA GLY A 24 1.97 -7.70 -0.44
C GLY A 24 2.84 -8.95 -0.38
N PHE A 25 2.27 -10.10 -0.03
CA PHE A 25 2.96 -11.38 -0.10
C PHE A 25 3.44 -11.69 -1.51
N ALA A 26 2.56 -11.54 -2.52
CA ALA A 26 2.93 -11.73 -3.91
C ALA A 26 4.10 -10.80 -4.32
N PHE A 27 4.13 -9.57 -3.79
CA PHE A 27 5.18 -8.60 -4.13
C PHE A 27 6.51 -9.01 -3.53
N GLY A 28 6.49 -9.49 -2.29
CA GLY A 28 7.67 -10.06 -1.66
C GLY A 28 8.27 -11.20 -2.47
N VAL A 29 7.41 -12.12 -2.93
CA VAL A 29 7.82 -13.24 -3.78
C VAL A 29 8.43 -12.74 -5.08
N LEU A 30 7.78 -11.79 -5.78
CA LEU A 30 8.32 -11.17 -6.99
C LEU A 30 9.68 -10.52 -6.76
N ALA A 31 9.83 -9.72 -5.70
CA ALA A 31 11.07 -9.05 -5.38
C ALA A 31 12.21 -10.04 -5.13
N ALA A 32 11.93 -11.14 -4.42
CA ALA A 32 12.91 -12.21 -4.22
C ALA A 32 13.34 -12.87 -5.54
N GLN A 33 12.41 -13.10 -6.47
CA GLN A 33 12.71 -13.67 -7.79
C GLN A 33 13.49 -12.71 -8.69
N LEU A 34 13.36 -11.41 -8.48
CA LEU A 34 14.20 -10.37 -9.10
C LEU A 34 15.56 -10.20 -8.39
N GLY A 35 15.89 -11.05 -7.42
CA GLY A 35 17.18 -11.07 -6.73
C GLY A 35 17.29 -10.10 -5.55
N PHE A 36 16.20 -9.46 -5.11
CA PHE A 36 16.24 -8.58 -3.95
C PHE A 36 16.33 -9.39 -2.64
N PRO A 37 17.19 -8.98 -1.70
CA PRO A 37 17.24 -9.62 -0.40
C PRO A 37 15.99 -9.27 0.43
N TRP A 38 15.49 -10.21 1.24
CA TRP A 38 14.31 -10.02 2.09
C TRP A 38 14.40 -8.78 2.98
N TRP A 39 15.60 -8.45 3.49
CA TRP A 39 15.79 -7.27 4.33
C TRP A 39 15.66 -5.98 3.51
N GLY A 40 16.05 -6.00 2.23
CA GLY A 40 15.88 -4.87 1.32
C GLY A 40 14.40 -4.63 1.01
N VAL A 41 13.65 -5.71 0.82
CA VAL A 41 12.18 -5.67 0.66
C VAL A 41 11.53 -5.09 1.92
N ALA A 42 11.91 -5.56 3.10
CA ALA A 42 11.39 -5.08 4.38
C ALA A 42 11.66 -3.57 4.59
N LEU A 43 12.88 -3.12 4.30
CA LEU A 43 13.24 -1.70 4.37
C LEU A 43 12.41 -0.87 3.38
N MET A 44 12.33 -1.30 2.12
CA MET A 44 11.55 -0.60 1.11
C MET A 44 10.07 -0.50 1.51
N SER A 45 9.47 -1.59 1.99
CA SER A 45 8.08 -1.61 2.45
C SER A 45 7.84 -0.74 3.68
N SER A 46 8.84 -0.56 4.54
CA SER A 46 8.75 0.29 5.73
C SER A 46 8.88 1.77 5.39
N PHE A 47 9.79 2.15 4.49
CA PHE A 47 10.08 3.56 4.18
C PHE A 47 9.23 4.13 3.05
N VAL A 48 8.93 3.33 2.02
CA VAL A 48 8.15 3.77 0.86
C VAL A 48 6.65 3.63 1.14
N HIS A 49 6.24 2.51 1.76
CA HIS A 49 4.86 2.21 2.12
C HIS A 49 3.83 2.50 1.00
N ALA A 50 4.14 2.06 -0.23
CA ALA A 50 3.27 2.29 -1.39
C ALA A 50 3.46 1.19 -2.45
N GLY A 51 2.57 0.18 -2.43
CA GLY A 51 2.75 -1.07 -3.17
C GLY A 51 2.94 -0.90 -4.69
N SER A 52 2.10 -0.11 -5.36
CA SER A 52 2.24 0.13 -6.81
C SER A 52 3.58 0.79 -7.18
N SER A 53 4.03 1.76 -6.38
CA SER A 53 5.32 2.41 -6.57
C SER A 53 6.49 1.47 -6.30
N GLN A 54 6.33 0.53 -5.36
CA GLN A 54 7.36 -0.46 -5.07
C GLN A 54 7.51 -1.47 -6.21
N ILE A 55 6.40 -1.99 -6.75
CA ILE A 55 6.39 -2.90 -7.89
C ILE A 55 7.12 -2.29 -9.09
N VAL A 56 6.71 -1.08 -9.52
CA VAL A 56 7.33 -0.44 -10.69
C VAL A 56 8.82 -0.13 -10.47
N ALA A 57 9.20 0.22 -9.23
CA ALA A 57 10.59 0.53 -8.91
C ALA A 57 11.48 -0.71 -8.93
N ILE A 58 11.04 -1.85 -8.37
CA ILE A 58 11.83 -3.09 -8.40
C ILE A 58 11.93 -3.66 -9.81
N GLU A 59 10.85 -3.60 -10.60
CA GLU A 59 10.85 -4.07 -11.99
C GLU A 59 11.77 -3.20 -12.85
N ARG A 60 11.69 -1.87 -12.68
CA ARG A 60 12.57 -0.96 -13.42
C ARG A 60 14.02 -1.17 -13.05
N PHE A 61 14.32 -1.29 -11.76
CA PHE A 61 15.69 -1.54 -11.30
C PHE A 61 16.22 -2.88 -11.79
N ALA A 62 15.42 -3.93 -11.78
CA ALA A 62 15.83 -5.25 -12.25
C ALA A 62 16.09 -5.29 -13.77
N ALA A 63 15.44 -4.42 -14.55
CA ALA A 63 15.60 -4.38 -16.00
C ALA A 63 16.96 -3.85 -16.48
N ASP A 64 17.48 -2.79 -15.85
CA ASP A 64 18.70 -2.10 -16.31
C ASP A 64 19.70 -1.71 -15.19
N GLY A 65 19.37 -1.99 -13.93
CA GLY A 65 20.19 -1.61 -12.77
C GLY A 65 20.24 -0.11 -12.47
N PHE A 66 19.49 0.72 -13.20
CA PHE A 66 19.57 2.18 -13.08
C PHE A 66 18.69 2.71 -11.94
N LEU A 67 19.30 2.93 -10.78
CA LEU A 67 18.63 3.38 -9.55
C LEU A 67 17.77 4.64 -9.76
N ALA A 68 18.28 5.64 -10.48
CA ALA A 68 17.53 6.87 -10.70
C ALA A 68 16.26 6.62 -11.53
N GLY A 69 16.27 5.67 -12.47
CA GLY A 69 15.09 5.27 -13.23
C GLY A 69 14.01 4.66 -12.33
N ALA A 70 14.40 3.78 -11.41
CA ALA A 70 13.49 3.18 -10.43
C ALA A 70 12.88 4.22 -9.48
N VAL A 71 13.71 5.15 -8.99
CA VAL A 71 13.26 6.26 -8.13
C VAL A 71 12.28 7.17 -8.88
N LEU A 72 12.60 7.56 -10.13
CA LEU A 72 11.71 8.39 -10.94
C LEU A 72 10.38 7.71 -11.24
N ALA A 73 10.39 6.41 -11.56
CA ALA A 73 9.17 5.64 -11.79
C ALA A 73 8.29 5.57 -10.53
N GLY A 74 8.89 5.28 -9.38
CA GLY A 74 8.19 5.25 -8.09
C GLY A 74 7.62 6.63 -7.71
N LEU A 75 8.41 7.70 -7.88
CA LEU A 75 7.97 9.08 -7.62
C LEU A 75 6.82 9.49 -8.55
N ALA A 76 6.91 9.15 -9.84
CA ALA A 76 5.86 9.46 -10.82
C ALA A 76 4.53 8.82 -10.43
N LEU A 77 4.52 7.54 -10.03
CA LEU A 77 3.30 6.90 -9.52
C LEU A 77 2.81 7.50 -8.21
N ASN A 78 3.72 7.96 -7.35
CA ASN A 78 3.37 8.56 -6.07
C ASN A 78 2.86 10.00 -6.16
N LEU A 79 2.87 10.66 -7.33
CA LEU A 79 2.27 11.99 -7.50
C LEU A 79 0.80 12.03 -7.06
N ARG A 80 0.08 10.92 -7.13
CA ARG A 80 -1.29 10.77 -6.62
C ARG A 80 -1.43 11.09 -5.12
N TYR A 81 -0.36 10.91 -4.34
CA TYR A 81 -0.36 11.24 -2.91
C TYR A 81 -0.49 12.74 -2.65
N LEU A 82 -0.16 13.61 -3.61
CA LEU A 82 -0.37 15.05 -3.46
C LEU A 82 -1.85 15.38 -3.24
N GLY A 83 -2.73 14.76 -4.03
CA GLY A 83 -4.19 14.91 -3.88
C GLY A 83 -4.72 14.26 -2.60
N ILE A 84 -4.25 13.04 -2.29
CA ILE A 84 -4.60 12.32 -1.06
C ILE A 84 -4.25 13.16 0.17
N ILE A 85 -3.01 13.63 0.28
CA ILE A 85 -2.53 14.39 1.43
C ILE A 85 -3.25 15.75 1.52
N ALA A 86 -3.48 16.43 0.39
CA ALA A 86 -4.24 17.68 0.37
C ALA A 86 -5.67 17.49 0.91
N SER A 87 -6.33 16.38 0.54
CA SER A 87 -7.68 16.07 1.03
C SER A 87 -7.75 15.79 2.53
N LEU A 88 -6.62 15.43 3.16
CA LEU A 88 -6.53 15.19 4.60
C LEU A 88 -6.39 16.47 5.44
N ALA A 89 -6.31 17.65 4.82
CA ALA A 89 -6.21 18.91 5.56
C ALA A 89 -7.28 19.07 6.68
N PRO A 90 -8.57 18.72 6.47
CA PRO A 90 -9.59 18.78 7.52
C PRO A 90 -9.39 17.74 8.65
N VAL A 91 -8.77 16.60 8.36
CA VAL A 91 -8.47 15.53 9.32
C VAL A 91 -7.39 15.97 10.32
N PHE A 92 -6.48 16.83 9.86
CA PHE A 92 -5.33 17.29 10.65
C PHE A 92 -5.54 18.62 11.36
N LYS A 93 -6.78 19.12 11.45
CA LYS A 93 -7.09 20.36 12.14
C LYS A 93 -6.63 20.27 13.60
N HIS A 94 -5.83 21.24 14.04
CA HIS A 94 -5.25 21.31 15.40
C HIS A 94 -4.27 20.16 15.77
N ILE A 95 -3.74 19.42 14.79
CA ILE A 95 -2.73 18.38 15.03
C ILE A 95 -1.32 18.96 14.80
N SER A 96 -0.38 18.63 15.70
CA SER A 96 1.02 19.07 15.58
C SER A 96 1.70 18.51 14.33
N LEU A 97 2.69 19.23 13.79
CA LEU A 97 3.38 18.84 12.55
C LEU A 97 3.96 17.42 12.62
N ALA A 98 4.65 17.07 13.71
CA ALA A 98 5.24 15.73 13.87
C ALA A 98 4.20 14.61 13.77
N LYS A 99 3.03 14.80 14.41
CA LYS A 99 1.93 13.83 14.36
C LYS A 99 1.33 13.73 12.96
N ARG A 100 1.21 14.86 12.25
CA ARG A 100 0.75 14.91 10.86
C ARG A 100 1.69 14.15 9.94
N LEU A 101 2.99 14.39 10.03
CA LEU A 101 3.99 13.71 9.21
C LEU A 101 3.97 12.20 9.42
N LEU A 102 3.86 11.74 10.68
CA LEU A 102 3.69 10.33 10.98
C LEU A 102 2.42 9.75 10.34
N ALA A 103 1.26 10.40 10.50
CA ALA A 103 0.03 9.91 9.91
C ALA A 103 0.07 9.93 8.38
N ILE A 104 0.71 10.93 7.76
CA ILE A 104 0.92 11.00 6.31
C ILE A 104 1.77 9.83 5.82
N HIS A 105 2.87 9.52 6.52
CA HIS A 105 3.70 8.37 6.18
C HIS A 105 2.93 7.04 6.29
N LEU A 106 2.06 6.92 7.30
CA LEU A 106 1.18 5.75 7.50
C LEU A 106 -0.08 5.76 6.61
N THR A 107 -0.24 6.77 5.75
CA THR A 107 -1.39 6.86 4.84
C THR A 107 -1.06 6.11 3.57
N GLY A 108 -1.83 5.08 3.28
CA GLY A 108 -1.99 4.44 1.97
C GLY A 108 -3.37 4.71 1.38
N ASP A 109 -3.64 4.11 0.21
CA ASP A 109 -4.92 4.30 -0.48
C ASP A 109 -6.11 3.77 0.34
N GLU A 110 -5.92 2.61 0.97
CA GLU A 110 -6.95 1.84 1.64
C GLU A 110 -7.45 2.56 2.90
N ASN A 111 -6.53 2.97 3.78
CA ASN A 111 -6.91 3.68 5.00
C ASN A 111 -7.31 5.12 4.74
N TRP A 112 -6.75 5.79 3.71
CA TRP A 112 -7.28 7.08 3.26
C TRP A 112 -8.73 6.98 2.80
N ALA A 113 -9.01 6.07 1.86
CA ALA A 113 -10.34 5.90 1.28
C ALA A 113 -11.36 5.51 2.37
N LEU A 114 -11.00 4.59 3.27
CA LEU A 114 -11.83 4.22 4.41
C LEU A 114 -12.11 5.43 5.32
N THR A 115 -11.07 6.20 5.66
CA THR A 115 -11.21 7.38 6.54
C THR A 115 -12.13 8.40 5.91
N MET A 116 -11.96 8.72 4.62
CA MET A 116 -12.82 9.69 3.91
C MET A 116 -14.26 9.19 3.79
N ALA A 117 -14.47 7.92 3.46
CA ALA A 117 -15.81 7.34 3.38
C ALA A 117 -16.55 7.32 4.73
N LYS A 118 -15.82 7.07 5.83
CA LYS A 118 -16.38 7.12 7.19
C LYS A 118 -16.64 8.56 7.62
N ARG A 119 -15.70 9.48 7.35
CA ARG A 119 -15.82 10.91 7.66
C ARG A 119 -16.97 11.61 6.94
N ALA A 120 -17.30 11.17 5.73
CA ALA A 120 -18.46 11.68 4.99
C ALA A 120 -19.81 11.40 5.70
N LYS A 121 -19.86 10.38 6.57
CA LYS A 121 -21.05 10.02 7.35
C LYS A 121 -20.98 10.51 8.79
N ASP A 122 -19.77 10.64 9.33
CA ASP A 122 -19.50 11.03 10.71
C ASP A 122 -18.31 12.01 10.76
N PRO A 123 -18.55 13.32 10.95
CA PRO A 123 -17.51 14.34 11.03
C PRO A 123 -16.47 14.13 12.16
N ASP A 124 -16.79 13.32 13.18
CA ASP A 124 -15.90 13.03 14.31
C ASP A 124 -14.77 12.05 13.93
N ILE A 125 -14.88 11.38 12.78
CA ILE A 125 -13.81 10.53 12.23
C ILE A 125 -12.64 11.40 11.79
N GLY A 126 -11.59 11.46 12.61
CA GLY A 126 -10.43 12.33 12.42
C GLY A 126 -9.09 11.60 12.43
N TYR A 127 -8.06 12.32 12.89
CA TYR A 127 -6.66 11.88 12.95
C TYR A 127 -6.47 10.51 13.61
N GLU A 128 -7.14 10.27 14.73
CA GLU A 128 -7.02 9.04 15.52
C GLU A 128 -7.46 7.80 14.72
N PHE A 129 -8.55 7.91 13.95
CA PHE A 129 -9.04 6.82 13.10
C PHE A 129 -8.06 6.51 11.96
N LEU A 130 -7.56 7.56 11.29
CA LEU A 130 -6.56 7.43 10.23
C LEU A 130 -5.27 6.77 10.76
N LEU A 131 -4.84 7.18 11.96
CA LEU A 131 -3.66 6.62 12.61
C LEU A 131 -3.86 5.14 12.93
N GLY A 132 -4.98 4.77 13.55
CA GLY A 132 -5.26 3.37 13.91
C GLY A 132 -5.34 2.46 12.69
N SER A 133 -6.01 2.90 11.63
CA SER A 133 -6.08 2.15 10.37
C SER A 133 -4.73 2.07 9.65
N GLY A 134 -3.95 3.16 9.63
CA GLY A 134 -2.61 3.19 9.04
C GLY A 134 -1.59 2.29 9.74
N LEU A 135 -1.65 2.20 11.07
CA LEU A 135 -0.80 1.29 11.84
C LEU A 135 -1.02 -0.18 11.46
N VAL A 136 -2.28 -0.59 11.29
CA VAL A 136 -2.59 -1.95 10.83
C VAL A 136 -2.09 -2.17 9.41
N MET A 137 -2.27 -1.18 8.52
CA MET A 137 -1.81 -1.28 7.13
C MET A 137 -0.29 -1.41 7.03
N ILE A 138 0.50 -0.59 7.72
CA ILE A 138 1.96 -0.68 7.63
C ILE A 138 2.50 -1.98 8.20
N VAL A 139 1.95 -2.45 9.33
CA VAL A 139 2.36 -3.72 9.92
C VAL A 139 2.01 -4.87 8.98
N THR A 140 0.80 -4.88 8.43
CA THR A 140 0.34 -5.91 7.49
C THR A 140 1.15 -5.89 6.20
N TRP A 141 1.47 -4.71 5.69
CA TRP A 141 2.26 -4.54 4.48
C TRP A 141 3.70 -5.03 4.66
N VAL A 142 4.40 -4.53 5.68
CA VAL A 142 5.79 -4.91 5.94
C VAL A 142 5.90 -6.40 6.26
N SER A 143 5.01 -6.94 7.10
CA SER A 143 5.03 -8.37 7.43
C SER A 143 4.74 -9.25 6.22
N SER A 144 3.69 -8.96 5.45
CA SER A 144 3.32 -9.79 4.28
C SER A 144 4.38 -9.75 3.18
N THR A 145 4.92 -8.58 2.86
CA THR A 145 5.99 -8.42 1.86
C THR A 145 7.30 -9.08 2.30
N THR A 146 7.65 -8.99 3.59
CA THR A 146 8.84 -9.68 4.13
C THR A 146 8.67 -11.20 4.10
N LEU A 147 7.51 -11.71 4.53
CA LEU A 147 7.19 -13.13 4.48
C LEU A 147 7.19 -13.66 3.03
N GLY A 148 6.61 -12.90 2.11
CA GLY A 148 6.65 -13.20 0.68
C GLY A 148 8.08 -13.30 0.15
N ALA A 149 8.96 -12.37 0.55
CA ALA A 149 10.35 -12.40 0.12
C ALA A 149 11.12 -13.59 0.71
N LEU A 150 10.91 -13.92 1.99
CA LEU A 150 11.53 -15.09 2.63
C LEU A 150 11.10 -16.40 1.95
N VAL A 151 9.80 -16.54 1.66
CA VAL A 151 9.27 -17.71 0.93
C VAL A 151 9.79 -17.73 -0.50
N GLY A 152 9.77 -16.59 -1.20
CA GLY A 152 10.22 -16.47 -2.58
C GLY A 152 11.70 -16.79 -2.77
N GLN A 153 12.55 -16.56 -1.77
CA GLN A 153 13.97 -16.96 -1.80
C GLN A 153 14.17 -18.47 -1.65
N SER A 154 13.21 -19.17 -1.05
CA SER A 154 13.30 -20.62 -0.80
C SER A 154 12.81 -21.44 -1.98
N ILE A 155 12.13 -20.83 -2.95
CA ILE A 155 11.53 -21.49 -4.11
C ILE A 155 12.28 -21.06 -5.39
N PRO A 156 13.04 -21.95 -6.04
CA PRO A 156 13.69 -21.65 -7.32
C PRO A 156 12.67 -21.43 -8.44
N ASP A 157 13.01 -20.55 -9.39
CA ASP A 157 12.41 -20.47 -10.73
C ASP A 157 10.88 -20.25 -10.78
N LEU A 158 10.30 -19.46 -9.87
CA LEU A 158 8.88 -19.07 -9.96
C LEU A 158 8.58 -18.21 -11.19
N ALA A 159 9.61 -17.58 -11.77
CA ALA A 159 9.48 -16.83 -13.02
C ALA A 159 8.90 -17.69 -14.16
N ASP A 160 9.33 -18.95 -14.26
CA ASP A 160 8.87 -19.90 -15.29
C ASP A 160 7.42 -20.38 -15.07
N TYR A 161 6.91 -20.24 -13.85
CA TYR A 161 5.52 -20.56 -13.49
C TYR A 161 4.54 -19.39 -13.70
N GLY A 162 4.97 -18.33 -14.39
CA GLY A 162 4.10 -17.22 -14.75
C GLY A 162 3.95 -16.15 -13.67
N LEU A 163 4.89 -16.04 -12.72
CA LEU A 163 4.85 -15.03 -11.66
C LEU A 163 4.83 -13.60 -12.21
N GLY A 164 5.49 -13.34 -13.36
CA GLY A 164 5.42 -12.05 -14.05
C GLY A 164 4.00 -11.70 -14.54
N PHE A 165 3.18 -12.71 -14.87
CA PHE A 165 1.78 -12.50 -15.21
C PHE A 165 0.85 -12.53 -13.98
N ALA A 166 1.25 -13.17 -12.87
CA ALA A 166 0.41 -13.31 -11.68
C ALA A 166 -0.08 -11.97 -11.13
N PHE A 167 0.77 -10.94 -11.14
CA PHE A 167 0.37 -9.58 -10.76
C PHE A 167 -0.64 -8.97 -11.73
N THR A 168 -0.36 -9.04 -13.02
CA THR A 168 -1.28 -8.58 -14.08
C THR A 168 -2.63 -9.28 -13.96
N ALA A 169 -2.64 -10.60 -13.76
CA ALA A 169 -3.85 -11.40 -13.56
C ALA A 169 -4.61 -11.00 -12.28
N ALA A 170 -3.91 -10.75 -11.18
CA ALA A 170 -4.51 -10.30 -9.92
C ALA A 170 -5.18 -8.93 -10.08
N PHE A 171 -4.54 -7.98 -10.76
CA PHE A 171 -5.13 -6.68 -11.08
C PHE A 171 -6.33 -6.81 -12.03
N ILE A 172 -6.27 -7.67 -13.05
CA ILE A 172 -7.41 -7.95 -13.93
C ILE A 172 -8.59 -8.54 -13.15
N ALA A 173 -8.33 -9.52 -12.28
CA ALA A 173 -9.36 -10.14 -11.45
C ALA A 173 -9.99 -9.13 -10.49
N MET A 174 -9.18 -8.27 -9.87
CA MET A 174 -9.66 -7.19 -9.00
C MET A 174 -10.50 -6.17 -9.78
N ALA A 175 -10.03 -5.73 -10.96
CA ALA A 175 -10.78 -4.82 -11.82
C ALA A 175 -12.14 -5.44 -12.23
N ARG A 176 -12.15 -6.72 -12.58
CA ARG A 176 -13.40 -7.45 -12.89
C ARG A 176 -14.34 -7.55 -11.69
N ALA A 177 -13.80 -7.78 -10.49
CA ALA A 177 -14.59 -7.86 -9.26
C ALA A 177 -15.17 -6.49 -8.85
N MET A 178 -14.44 -5.41 -9.12
CA MET A 178 -14.88 -4.04 -8.89
C MET A 178 -15.87 -3.54 -9.94
N TRP A 179 -15.92 -4.16 -11.12
CA TRP A 179 -16.83 -3.81 -12.20
C TRP A 179 -18.29 -4.08 -11.83
N ARG A 180 -19.08 -3.02 -11.63
CA ARG A 180 -20.50 -3.14 -11.25
C ARG A 180 -21.44 -2.81 -12.39
N SER A 181 -21.07 -1.91 -13.30
CA SER A 181 -21.90 -1.62 -14.49
C SER A 181 -21.11 -1.01 -15.66
N LYS A 182 -21.74 -0.89 -16.84
CA LYS A 182 -21.17 -0.17 -18.00
C LYS A 182 -20.99 1.34 -17.76
N ILE A 183 -21.60 1.90 -16.71
CA ILE A 183 -21.50 3.32 -16.35
C ILE A 183 -20.13 3.61 -15.72
N ASP A 184 -19.46 2.61 -15.14
CA ASP A 184 -18.12 2.73 -14.53
C ASP A 184 -16.99 2.96 -15.58
N ILE A 185 -17.33 2.99 -16.88
CA ILE A 185 -16.40 3.21 -18.00
C ILE A 185 -16.23 4.71 -18.30
N LEU A 186 -17.22 5.54 -17.94
CA LEU A 186 -17.19 6.98 -18.19
C LEU A 186 -16.68 7.71 -16.93
N PRO A 187 -15.78 8.71 -17.08
CA PRO A 187 -15.20 9.46 -15.97
C PRO A 187 -16.22 10.31 -15.22
#